data_AF-A0A811NQM0-F1
#
_entry.id   AF-A0A811NQM0-F1
#
_cell.length_a   1.000
_cell.length_b   1.000
_cell.length_c   1.000
_cell.angle_alpha   90.00
_cell.angle_beta   90.00
_cell.angle_gamma   90.00
#
_symmetry.space_group_name_H-M   'P 1'
#
loop_
_entity.id
_entity.type
_entity.pdbx_description
1 polymer ?
#
loop_
_entity_poly.entity_id
_entity_poly.type
_entity_poly.pdbx_seq_one_letter_code
_entity_poly.pdbx_strand_id
1 'polypeptide(L)'
;MERLDSKFHGKYTALKKRKLLDEGMERKREAELKELYDAMKDWISDLNKNNAELNEKLVEKQDELEKTRQEFLEDIHTRDSEILRLKQLLDEKAEKSNSKATGLLGRTPESILENSTPMSPKRKTPLSHGKVKRVQLSENAPHSSPTEESQELECSIRHMCISGNGTNEIRGAHMLCSLLQSLVRMKISVNDETEIFSISVSHEASGYSFTLTWLEKSDEWSYKLSSLGTLERIAADWMRQDIRFSMNMCRMFFERISSIISKG
;
A
#
# COMPACT_ATOMS: atom_id res chain seq x y z
N MET A 1 77.80 -4.76 58.65
CA MET A 1 77.63 -4.96 57.20
C MET A 1 76.50 -5.96 56.90
N GLU A 2 76.53 -7.18 57.45
CA GLU A 2 75.60 -8.29 57.14
C GLU A 2 74.09 -7.99 57.27
N ARG A 3 73.66 -7.19 58.26
CA ARG A 3 72.23 -6.86 58.45
C ARG A 3 71.66 -5.99 57.32
N LEU A 4 72.49 -5.15 56.71
CA LEU A 4 72.12 -4.31 55.56
C LEU A 4 72.03 -5.15 54.28
N ASP A 5 72.98 -6.06 54.08
CA ASP A 5 73.02 -6.95 52.91
C ASP A 5 71.82 -7.91 52.90
N SER A 6 71.48 -8.48 54.05
CA SER A 6 70.27 -9.32 54.20
C SER A 6 68.99 -8.55 53.86
N LYS A 7 68.89 -7.29 54.30
CA LYS A 7 67.72 -6.43 54.02
C LYS A 7 67.63 -6.07 52.53
N PHE A 8 68.76 -5.82 51.87
CA PHE A 8 68.80 -5.54 50.44
C PHE A 8 68.41 -6.78 49.62
N HIS A 9 68.93 -7.95 49.98
CA HIS A 9 68.60 -9.22 49.34
C HIS A 9 67.11 -9.58 49.47
N GLY A 10 66.53 -9.35 50.66
CA GLY A 10 65.09 -9.53 50.89
C GLY A 10 64.23 -8.61 50.02
N LYS A 11 64.60 -7.34 49.90
CA LYS A 11 63.91 -6.37 49.01
C LYS A 11 64.01 -6.76 47.54
N TYR A 12 65.19 -7.14 47.08
CA TYR A 12 65.41 -7.60 45.69
C TYR A 12 64.54 -8.83 45.37
N THR A 13 64.51 -9.80 46.27
CA THR A 13 63.73 -11.03 46.11
C THR A 13 62.23 -10.74 46.07
N ALA A 14 61.74 -9.87 46.96
CA ALA A 14 60.33 -9.44 46.96
C ALA A 14 59.95 -8.69 45.67
N LEU A 15 60.83 -7.80 45.19
CA LEU A 15 60.62 -7.07 43.94
C LEU A 15 60.60 -8.01 42.73
N LYS A 16 61.52 -8.98 42.68
CA LYS A 16 61.58 -9.99 41.62
C LYS A 16 60.32 -10.85 41.57
N LYS A 17 59.81 -11.29 42.73
CA LYS A 17 58.54 -12.04 42.83
C LYS A 17 57.36 -11.22 42.34
N ARG A 18 57.28 -9.93 42.72
CA ARG A 18 56.21 -9.03 42.27
C ARG A 18 56.24 -8.85 40.76
N LYS A 19 57.42 -8.62 40.18
CA LYS A 19 57.58 -8.44 38.73
C LYS A 19 57.12 -9.67 37.94
N LEU A 20 57.50 -10.88 38.39
CA LEU A 20 57.07 -12.12 37.75
C LEU A 20 55.55 -12.35 37.83
N LEU A 21 54.91 -11.97 38.93
CA LEU A 21 53.45 -12.01 39.07
C LEU A 21 52.78 -11.02 38.11
N ASP A 22 53.29 -9.79 38.02
CA ASP A 22 52.75 -8.73 37.18
C ASP A 22 52.86 -9.10 35.68
N GLU A 23 54.03 -9.57 35.25
CA GLU A 23 54.26 -10.11 33.89
C GLU A 23 53.35 -11.31 33.58
N GLY A 24 53.01 -12.12 34.59
CA GLY A 24 52.07 -13.24 34.46
C GLY A 24 50.63 -12.77 34.25
N MET A 25 50.20 -11.76 35.02
CA MET A 25 48.87 -11.15 34.90
C MET A 25 48.70 -10.39 33.58
N GLU A 26 49.75 -9.73 33.11
CA GLU A 26 49.76 -9.03 31.82
C GLU A 26 49.62 -10.00 30.64
N ARG A 27 50.42 -11.08 30.61
CA ARG A 27 50.27 -12.15 29.61
C ARG A 27 48.88 -12.76 29.61
N LYS A 28 48.26 -12.93 30.79
CA LYS A 28 46.89 -13.44 30.89
C LYS A 28 45.89 -12.48 30.27
N ARG A 29 45.96 -11.18 30.58
CA ARG A 29 45.10 -10.16 29.96
C ARG A 29 45.28 -10.09 28.44
N GLU A 30 46.51 -10.22 27.95
CA GLU A 30 46.80 -10.22 26.52
C GLU A 30 46.21 -11.44 25.82
N ALA A 31 46.28 -12.62 26.44
CA ALA A 31 45.64 -13.83 25.91
C ALA A 31 44.11 -13.71 25.85
N GLU A 32 43.48 -13.20 26.91
CA GLU A 32 42.03 -12.96 26.96
C GLU A 32 41.58 -11.95 25.89
N LEU A 33 42.36 -10.87 25.68
CA LEU A 33 42.07 -9.88 24.65
C LEU A 33 42.20 -10.49 23.24
N LYS A 34 43.20 -11.35 23.03
CA LYS A 34 43.40 -12.04 21.76
C LYS A 34 42.25 -13.00 21.47
N GLU A 35 41.82 -13.77 22.45
CA GLU A 35 40.67 -14.68 22.32
C GLU A 35 39.39 -13.93 21.97
N LEU A 36 39.13 -12.80 22.64
CA LEU A 36 37.99 -11.93 22.32
C LEU A 36 38.08 -11.37 20.90
N TYR A 37 39.27 -10.94 20.47
CA TYR A 37 39.48 -10.42 19.12
C TYR A 37 39.25 -11.49 18.05
N ASP A 38 39.78 -12.70 18.26
CA ASP A 38 39.59 -13.83 17.36
C ASP A 38 38.09 -14.20 17.27
N ALA A 39 37.38 -14.24 18.40
CA ALA A 39 35.93 -14.47 18.43
C ALA A 39 35.13 -13.37 17.69
N MET A 40 35.49 -12.10 17.88
CA MET A 40 34.85 -10.98 17.17
C MET A 40 35.08 -11.07 15.66
N LYS A 41 36.29 -11.47 15.25
CA LYS A 41 36.64 -11.66 13.85
C LYS A 41 35.80 -12.77 13.22
N ASP A 42 35.63 -13.90 13.91
CA ASP A 42 34.79 -15.00 13.44
C ASP A 42 33.32 -14.56 13.28
N TRP A 43 32.76 -13.81 14.25
CA TRP A 43 31.41 -13.25 14.11
C TRP A 43 31.24 -12.29 12.94
N ILE A 44 32.23 -11.44 12.68
CA ILE A 44 32.21 -10.54 11.51
C ILE A 44 32.25 -11.37 10.21
N SER A 45 33.05 -12.42 10.16
CA SER A 45 33.11 -13.33 9.02
C SER A 45 31.77 -14.03 8.77
N ASP A 46 31.12 -14.54 9.82
CA ASP A 46 29.80 -15.18 9.71
C ASP A 46 28.71 -14.19 9.27
N LEU A 47 28.71 -12.98 9.82
CA LEU A 47 27.78 -11.92 9.41
C LEU A 47 27.96 -11.55 7.93
N ASN A 48 29.20 -11.41 7.46
CA ASN A 48 29.48 -11.13 6.06
C ASN A 48 29.00 -12.26 5.14
N LYS A 49 29.20 -13.51 5.54
CA LYS A 49 28.70 -14.68 4.80
C LYS A 49 27.17 -14.66 4.70
N ASN A 50 26.48 -14.43 5.83
CA ASN A 50 25.02 -14.36 5.85
C ASN A 50 24.48 -13.21 5.00
N ASN A 51 25.14 -12.04 5.04
CA ASN A 51 24.78 -10.91 4.17
C ASN A 51 24.95 -11.24 2.68
N ALA A 52 26.03 -11.95 2.31
CA ALA A 52 26.23 -12.39 0.93
C ALA A 52 25.12 -13.36 0.47
N GLU A 53 24.77 -14.35 1.30
CA GLU A 53 23.70 -15.32 1.01
C GLU A 53 22.33 -14.64 0.91
N LEU A 54 22.03 -13.67 1.79
CA LEU A 54 20.78 -12.91 1.73
C LEU A 54 20.70 -12.04 0.46
N ASN A 55 21.80 -11.42 0.05
CA ASN A 55 21.85 -10.65 -1.18
C ASN A 55 21.65 -11.54 -2.40
N GLU A 56 22.24 -12.73 -2.44
CA GLU A 56 22.04 -13.70 -3.52
C GLU A 56 20.57 -14.10 -3.64
N LYS A 57 19.91 -14.44 -2.52
CA LYS A 57 18.47 -14.75 -2.49
C LYS A 57 17.60 -13.56 -2.91
N LEU A 58 18.01 -12.34 -2.57
CA LEU A 58 17.28 -11.13 -2.97
C LEU A 58 17.34 -10.96 -4.49
N VAL A 59 18.52 -11.14 -5.09
CA VAL A 59 18.70 -11.08 -6.56
C VAL A 59 17.88 -12.19 -7.23
N GLU A 60 17.94 -13.42 -6.75
CA GLU A 60 17.15 -14.54 -7.29
C GLU A 60 15.64 -14.25 -7.26
N LYS A 61 15.12 -13.74 -6.13
CA LYS A 61 13.69 -13.39 -6.01
C LYS A 61 13.30 -12.21 -6.88
N GLN A 62 14.21 -11.25 -7.08
CA GLN A 62 13.99 -10.12 -7.97
C GLN A 62 13.89 -10.60 -9.43
N ASP A 63 14.77 -11.52 -9.84
CA ASP A 63 14.76 -12.09 -11.19
C ASP A 63 13.49 -12.95 -11.43
N GLU A 64 13.08 -13.76 -10.45
CA GLU A 64 11.81 -14.52 -10.52
C GLU A 64 10.59 -13.59 -10.65
N LEU A 65 10.57 -12.48 -9.91
CA LEU A 65 9.50 -11.50 -9.96
C LEU A 65 9.42 -10.83 -11.33
N GLU A 66 10.56 -10.40 -11.88
CA GLU A 66 10.59 -9.75 -13.20
C GLU A 66 10.18 -10.74 -14.30
N LYS A 67 10.63 -11.99 -14.21
CA LYS A 67 10.19 -13.05 -15.13
C LYS A 67 8.67 -13.26 -15.07
N THR A 68 8.10 -13.38 -13.87
CA THR A 68 6.65 -13.57 -13.69
C THR A 68 5.86 -12.37 -14.24
N ARG A 69 6.37 -11.16 -14.02
CA ARG A 69 5.78 -9.93 -14.55
C ARG A 69 5.79 -9.91 -16.08
N GLN A 70 6.90 -10.32 -16.69
CA GLN A 70 7.04 -10.41 -18.15
C GLN A 70 6.06 -11.45 -18.73
N GLU A 71 5.98 -12.64 -18.14
CA GLU A 71 5.04 -13.70 -18.55
C GLU A 71 3.58 -13.22 -18.46
N PHE A 72 3.22 -12.47 -17.42
CA PHE A 72 1.88 -11.91 -17.26
C PHE A 72 1.56 -10.85 -18.33
N LEU A 73 2.52 -10.01 -18.70
CA LEU A 73 2.35 -9.03 -19.78
C LEU A 73 2.17 -9.71 -21.14
N GLU A 74 2.89 -10.80 -21.39
CA GLU A 74 2.74 -11.60 -22.61
C GLU A 74 1.36 -12.27 -22.69
N ASP A 75 0.82 -12.76 -21.56
CA ASP A 75 -0.55 -13.29 -21.50
C ASP A 75 -1.60 -12.22 -21.81
N ILE A 76 -1.46 -11.02 -21.22
CA ILE A 76 -2.36 -9.88 -21.51
C ILE A 76 -2.34 -9.57 -23.01
N HIS A 77 -1.14 -9.41 -23.59
CA HIS A 77 -1.01 -9.09 -25.01
C HIS A 77 -1.64 -10.16 -25.91
N THR A 78 -1.48 -11.43 -25.55
CA THR A 78 -2.08 -12.57 -26.27
C THR A 78 -3.60 -12.52 -26.19
N ARG A 79 -4.15 -12.26 -24.99
CA ARG A 79 -5.59 -12.14 -24.77
C ARG A 79 -6.20 -10.95 -25.51
N ASP A 80 -5.53 -9.80 -25.50
CA ASP A 80 -5.98 -8.60 -26.21
C ASP A 80 -6.00 -8.82 -27.73
N SER A 81 -5.00 -9.53 -28.25
CA SER A 81 -4.94 -9.92 -29.67
C SER A 81 -6.12 -10.83 -30.06
N GLU A 82 -6.48 -11.79 -29.21
CA GLU A 82 -7.64 -12.66 -29.46
C GLU A 82 -8.97 -11.90 -29.33
N ILE A 83 -9.09 -10.96 -28.38
CA ILE A 83 -10.27 -10.10 -28.26
C ILE A 83 -10.47 -9.27 -29.55
N LEU A 84 -9.40 -8.69 -30.08
CA LEU A 84 -9.45 -7.93 -31.35
C LEU A 84 -9.91 -8.82 -32.51
N ARG A 85 -9.34 -10.03 -32.62
CA ARG A 85 -9.75 -11.01 -33.63
C ARG A 85 -11.22 -11.40 -33.52
N LEU A 86 -11.70 -11.66 -32.30
CA LEU A 86 -13.09 -12.05 -32.06
C LEU A 86 -14.07 -10.90 -32.38
N LYS A 87 -13.71 -9.65 -32.06
CA LYS A 87 -14.48 -8.47 -32.45
C LYS A 87 -14.62 -8.37 -33.98
N GLN A 88 -13.52 -8.51 -34.71
CA GLN A 88 -13.53 -8.47 -36.18
C GLN A 88 -14.45 -9.54 -36.79
N LEU A 89 -14.44 -10.76 -36.23
CA LEU A 89 -15.34 -11.84 -36.67
C LEU A 89 -16.82 -11.56 -36.39
N LEU A 90 -17.14 -10.88 -35.28
CA LEU A 90 -18.50 -10.48 -34.96
C LEU A 90 -19.01 -9.43 -35.95
N ASP A 91 -18.20 -8.43 -36.26
CA ASP A 91 -18.54 -7.37 -37.21
C ASP A 91 -18.76 -7.95 -38.61
N GLU A 92 -17.87 -8.83 -39.10
CA GLU A 92 -18.06 -9.54 -40.37
C GLU A 92 -19.36 -10.36 -40.43
N LYS A 93 -19.74 -10.98 -39.31
CA LYS A 93 -20.96 -11.78 -39.22
C LYS A 93 -22.21 -10.91 -39.25
N ALA A 94 -22.19 -9.74 -38.60
CA ALA A 94 -23.27 -8.77 -38.63
C ALA A 94 -23.54 -8.27 -40.06
N GLU A 95 -22.48 -7.92 -40.80
CA GLU A 95 -22.57 -7.47 -42.21
C GLU A 95 -23.10 -8.56 -43.16
N LYS A 96 -22.67 -9.82 -42.96
CA LYS A 96 -23.18 -10.98 -43.73
C LYS A 96 -24.65 -11.32 -43.39
N SER A 97 -25.15 -10.98 -42.21
CA SER A 97 -26.57 -11.16 -41.85
C SER A 97 -27.48 -10.04 -42.34
N ASN A 98 -27.00 -8.80 -42.36
CA ASN A 98 -27.78 -7.63 -42.79
C ASN A 98 -27.98 -7.57 -44.31
N SER A 99 -27.11 -8.21 -45.09
CA SER A 99 -27.23 -8.34 -46.55
C SER A 99 -28.29 -9.36 -47.03
N LYS A 100 -28.89 -10.16 -46.12
CA LYS A 100 -29.98 -11.10 -46.45
C LYS A 100 -31.40 -10.63 -46.07
N ALA A 101 -31.56 -9.50 -45.38
CA ALA A 101 -32.82 -9.13 -44.73
C ALA A 101 -33.62 -7.96 -45.37
N THR A 102 -33.15 -7.32 -46.45
CA THR A 102 -33.88 -6.17 -47.02
C THR A 102 -34.04 -6.28 -48.54
N GLY A 103 -34.86 -7.24 -48.93
CA GLY A 103 -35.38 -7.40 -50.29
C GLY A 103 -36.83 -7.86 -50.26
N LEU A 104 -37.74 -7.07 -49.69
CA LEU A 104 -39.16 -7.14 -50.04
C LEU A 104 -39.89 -5.84 -49.65
N LEU A 105 -40.24 -5.07 -50.68
CA LEU A 105 -40.97 -3.81 -50.63
C LEU A 105 -42.49 -4.09 -50.66
N GLY A 106 -43.22 -3.55 -49.68
CA GLY A 106 -44.58 -3.01 -49.86
C GLY A 106 -45.75 -4.01 -49.92
N ARG A 107 -46.72 -3.82 -49.01
CA ARG A 107 -48.10 -3.38 -49.32
C ARG A 107 -49.10 -3.84 -48.25
N THR A 108 -49.56 -2.87 -47.44
CA THR A 108 -50.84 -2.92 -46.72
C THR A 108 -52.01 -2.98 -47.72
N PRO A 109 -53.14 -3.60 -47.36
CA PRO A 109 -54.30 -2.79 -46.99
C PRO A 109 -55.17 -3.36 -45.83
N GLU A 110 -55.73 -2.44 -45.05
CA GLU A 110 -56.89 -2.65 -44.17
C GLU A 110 -58.19 -2.85 -44.97
N SER A 111 -59.12 -3.67 -44.45
CA SER A 111 -60.51 -3.28 -44.12
C SER A 111 -61.46 -4.50 -43.88
N ILE A 112 -62.18 -4.46 -42.73
CA ILE A 112 -63.65 -4.70 -42.53
C ILE A 112 -64.22 -6.10 -42.90
N LEU A 113 -65.14 -6.81 -42.21
CA LEU A 113 -65.84 -6.87 -40.91
C LEU A 113 -66.80 -8.11 -41.02
N GLU A 114 -67.17 -8.74 -39.88
CA GLU A 114 -68.39 -9.57 -39.66
C GLU A 114 -68.44 -11.01 -40.27
N ASN A 115 -68.87 -12.10 -39.61
CA ASN A 115 -69.89 -12.30 -38.56
C ASN A 115 -69.76 -13.66 -37.79
N SER A 116 -70.20 -13.62 -36.51
CA SER A 116 -70.95 -14.62 -35.69
C SER A 116 -70.40 -15.99 -35.19
N THR A 117 -70.43 -16.06 -33.84
CA THR A 117 -70.35 -17.09 -32.77
C THR A 117 -71.33 -18.30 -32.89
N PRO A 118 -71.48 -19.25 -31.92
CA PRO A 118 -70.68 -19.64 -30.73
C PRO A 118 -70.57 -21.17 -30.44
N MET A 119 -69.69 -21.60 -29.52
CA MET A 119 -70.02 -22.57 -28.45
C MET A 119 -68.93 -22.58 -27.35
N SER A 120 -69.35 -22.47 -26.09
CA SER A 120 -68.60 -22.73 -24.85
C SER A 120 -69.29 -23.93 -24.13
N PRO A 121 -68.77 -24.63 -23.07
CA PRO A 121 -68.15 -24.10 -21.82
C PRO A 121 -66.97 -24.99 -21.26
N LYS A 122 -66.16 -24.63 -20.24
CA LYS A 122 -66.49 -24.61 -18.79
C LYS A 122 -65.22 -24.22 -17.97
N ARG A 123 -65.35 -23.15 -17.17
CA ARG A 123 -64.83 -22.85 -15.82
C ARG A 123 -63.55 -23.55 -15.28
N LYS A 124 -62.59 -22.77 -14.76
CA LYS A 124 -62.49 -22.32 -13.33
C LYS A 124 -61.26 -21.41 -13.10
N THR A 125 -61.47 -20.21 -12.57
CA THR A 125 -60.47 -19.36 -11.88
C THR A 125 -60.72 -19.45 -10.37
N PRO A 126 -59.72 -19.12 -9.51
CA PRO A 126 -59.78 -17.84 -8.77
C PRO A 126 -58.37 -17.18 -8.65
N LEU A 127 -58.18 -15.92 -9.05
CA LEU A 127 -58.48 -14.66 -8.36
C LEU A 127 -57.77 -14.47 -7.00
N SER A 128 -56.77 -13.57 -6.98
CA SER A 128 -56.69 -12.42 -6.06
C SER A 128 -55.57 -11.47 -6.49
N HIS A 129 -55.89 -10.28 -7.00
CA HIS A 129 -55.75 -8.96 -6.35
C HIS A 129 -54.32 -8.63 -5.87
N GLY A 130 -53.68 -7.51 -6.22
CA GLY A 130 -54.07 -6.36 -7.01
C GLY A 130 -53.11 -5.18 -6.75
N LYS A 131 -52.79 -4.39 -7.79
CA LYS A 131 -52.96 -2.92 -7.86
C LYS A 131 -52.12 -2.36 -9.00
N VAL A 132 -52.85 -1.83 -9.96
CA VAL A 132 -52.41 -0.87 -10.97
C VAL A 132 -52.21 0.49 -10.30
N LYS A 133 -51.09 1.17 -10.59
CA LYS A 133 -51.10 2.60 -10.90
C LYS A 133 -50.17 2.85 -12.09
N ARG A 134 -50.80 3.22 -13.19
CA ARG A 134 -50.25 3.70 -14.47
C ARG A 134 -49.93 5.20 -14.35
N VAL A 135 -49.20 5.71 -15.35
CA VAL A 135 -49.19 7.09 -15.90
C VAL A 135 -48.00 7.93 -15.38
N GLN A 136 -47.13 8.56 -16.17
CA GLN A 136 -46.97 8.68 -17.63
C GLN A 136 -45.52 9.11 -17.95
N LEU A 137 -45.14 8.84 -19.20
CA LEU A 137 -43.99 9.30 -19.96
C LEU A 137 -43.86 10.84 -19.95
N SER A 138 -42.62 11.36 -19.92
CA SER A 138 -42.28 12.61 -20.60
C SER A 138 -40.97 12.42 -21.34
N GLU A 139 -41.09 12.41 -22.66
CA GLU A 139 -40.06 12.40 -23.68
C GLU A 139 -39.35 13.76 -23.71
N ASN A 140 -38.03 13.76 -23.97
CA ASN A 140 -37.30 14.69 -24.83
C ASN A 140 -35.78 14.44 -24.71
N ALA A 141 -35.22 13.80 -25.73
CA ALA A 141 -33.80 13.95 -26.10
C ALA A 141 -33.70 15.05 -27.18
N PRO A 142 -32.52 15.68 -27.36
CA PRO A 142 -31.81 15.40 -28.61
C PRO A 142 -30.27 15.37 -28.53
N HIS A 143 -29.72 14.27 -29.07
CA HIS A 143 -28.53 14.10 -29.93
C HIS A 143 -27.21 14.87 -29.67
N SER A 144 -26.11 14.12 -29.49
CA SER A 144 -24.92 14.13 -30.38
C SER A 144 -23.91 13.00 -30.08
N SER A 145 -23.41 12.41 -31.17
CA SER A 145 -22.34 11.40 -31.46
C SER A 145 -21.46 10.77 -30.35
N PRO A 146 -21.10 9.47 -30.48
CA PRO A 146 -19.97 8.88 -29.74
C PRO A 146 -18.68 9.01 -30.56
N THR A 147 -17.70 9.74 -30.03
CA THR A 147 -16.32 9.67 -30.48
C THR A 147 -15.59 8.72 -29.53
N GLU A 148 -15.18 7.56 -30.02
CA GLU A 148 -14.29 6.65 -29.33
C GLU A 148 -12.89 7.29 -29.28
N GLU A 149 -12.45 7.67 -28.08
CA GLU A 149 -11.03 7.85 -27.78
C GLU A 149 -10.67 6.91 -26.63
N SER A 150 -9.79 5.97 -26.94
CA SER A 150 -9.13 5.07 -26.01
C SER A 150 -8.38 5.90 -24.95
N GLN A 151 -8.94 6.03 -23.74
CA GLN A 151 -8.21 6.57 -22.61
C GLN A 151 -7.48 5.44 -21.89
N GLU A 152 -6.17 5.38 -22.15
CA GLU A 152 -5.18 4.82 -21.26
C GLU A 152 -5.46 5.29 -19.82
N LEU A 153 -5.44 4.36 -18.86
CA LEU A 153 -5.53 4.65 -17.43
C LEU A 153 -4.21 5.29 -16.96
N GLU A 154 -4.01 6.54 -17.34
CA GLU A 154 -3.00 7.40 -16.75
C GLU A 154 -3.57 7.88 -15.41
N CYS A 155 -3.17 7.22 -14.31
CA CYS A 155 -3.49 7.69 -12.95
C CYS A 155 -2.81 9.04 -12.70
N SER A 156 -3.47 10.11 -13.13
CA SER A 156 -3.04 11.49 -12.89
C SER A 156 -3.12 11.81 -11.40
N ILE A 157 -1.95 11.77 -10.74
CA ILE A 157 -1.67 12.36 -9.41
C ILE A 157 -1.65 13.89 -9.53
N ARG A 158 -2.71 14.51 -10.06
CA ARG A 158 -2.79 15.97 -10.13
C ARG A 158 -4.18 16.43 -9.73
N HIS A 159 -4.19 17.16 -8.61
CA HIS A 159 -5.33 17.81 -7.99
C HIS A 159 -6.42 16.88 -7.44
N MET A 160 -6.44 16.69 -6.10
CA MET A 160 -7.68 16.66 -5.33
C MET A 160 -7.38 16.61 -3.82
N CYS A 161 -7.31 17.79 -3.22
CA CYS A 161 -7.89 18.06 -1.90
C CYS A 161 -8.60 19.42 -2.02
N ILE A 162 -9.67 19.45 -2.81
CA ILE A 162 -10.50 20.65 -2.99
C ILE A 162 -11.60 20.59 -1.92
N SER A 163 -11.48 21.40 -0.89
CA SER A 163 -12.64 21.95 -0.19
C SER A 163 -13.16 23.11 -1.04
N GLY A 164 -14.16 22.80 -1.85
CA GLY A 164 -14.78 23.74 -2.80
C GLY A 164 -16.08 23.15 -3.30
N ASN A 165 -17.18 23.81 -2.93
CA ASN A 165 -18.58 23.47 -3.15
C ASN A 165 -18.89 22.84 -4.55
N GLY A 166 -18.94 21.50 -4.60
CA GLY A 166 -19.33 20.71 -5.77
C GLY A 166 -19.62 19.26 -5.35
N THR A 167 -20.89 18.87 -5.36
CA THR A 167 -21.47 17.83 -4.48
C THR A 167 -21.11 16.37 -4.79
N ASN A 168 -20.26 16.06 -5.78
CA ASN A 168 -19.98 14.65 -6.17
C ASN A 168 -18.52 14.19 -6.03
N GLU A 169 -17.52 15.08 -6.08
CA GLU A 169 -16.09 14.69 -5.92
C GLU A 169 -15.70 14.48 -4.45
N ILE A 170 -16.38 15.18 -3.53
CA ILE A 170 -16.10 15.20 -2.09
C ILE A 170 -16.37 13.83 -1.43
N ARG A 171 -17.32 13.05 -1.97
CA ARG A 171 -17.72 11.77 -1.37
C ARG A 171 -16.64 10.69 -1.51
N GLY A 172 -15.97 10.62 -2.66
CA GLY A 172 -14.93 9.61 -2.92
C GLY A 172 -13.71 9.80 -2.02
N ALA A 173 -13.18 11.02 -1.97
CA ALA A 173 -12.04 11.36 -1.12
C ALA A 173 -12.36 11.14 0.37
N HIS A 174 -13.56 11.53 0.83
CA HIS A 174 -13.99 11.28 2.21
C HIS A 174 -14.06 9.78 2.54
N MET A 175 -14.60 8.96 1.63
CA MET A 175 -14.67 7.50 1.83
C MET A 175 -13.28 6.87 1.87
N LEU A 176 -12.36 7.29 1.00
CA LEU A 176 -10.96 6.84 1.01
C LEU A 176 -10.25 7.24 2.30
N CYS A 177 -10.39 8.49 2.75
CA CYS A 177 -9.85 8.94 4.03
C CYS A 177 -10.41 8.12 5.20
N SER A 178 -11.72 7.84 5.21
CA SER A 178 -12.36 7.02 6.24
C SER A 178 -11.83 5.57 6.26
N LEU A 179 -11.61 4.99 5.07
CA LEU A 179 -11.01 3.66 4.94
C LEU A 179 -9.56 3.65 5.44
N LEU A 180 -8.76 4.64 5.04
CA LEU A 180 -7.37 4.78 5.49
C LEU A 180 -7.27 4.92 7.01
N GLN A 181 -8.12 5.77 7.61
CA GLN A 181 -8.20 5.92 9.06
C GLN A 181 -8.55 4.60 9.76
N SER A 182 -9.45 3.80 9.16
CA SER A 182 -9.82 2.48 9.68
C SER A 182 -8.67 1.46 9.59
N LEU A 183 -7.89 1.50 8.50
CA LEU A 183 -6.74 0.61 8.28
C LEU A 183 -5.59 0.91 9.24
N VAL A 184 -5.24 2.20 9.37
CA VAL A 184 -4.15 2.66 10.23
C VAL A 184 -4.58 2.71 11.71
N ARG A 185 -5.89 2.63 11.98
CA ARG A 185 -6.51 2.81 13.31
C ARG A 185 -6.14 4.17 13.93
N MET A 186 -6.04 5.20 13.10
CA MET A 186 -5.71 6.56 13.51
C MET A 186 -6.67 7.54 12.85
N LYS A 187 -7.00 8.62 13.55
CA LYS A 187 -7.72 9.75 12.98
C LYS A 187 -6.75 10.63 12.21
N ILE A 188 -7.13 11.03 11.01
CA ILE A 188 -6.32 11.86 10.11
C ILE A 188 -7.17 13.07 9.72
N SER A 189 -6.62 14.27 9.91
CA SER A 189 -7.24 15.52 9.45
C SER A 189 -6.25 16.27 8.57
N VAL A 190 -6.73 16.80 7.45
CA VAL A 190 -5.92 17.67 6.58
C VAL A 190 -5.87 19.06 7.19
N ASN A 191 -4.70 19.68 7.19
CA ASN A 191 -4.52 21.04 7.64
C ASN A 191 -4.59 21.98 6.44
N ASP A 192 -5.65 22.77 6.34
CA ASP A 192 -5.90 23.71 5.25
C ASP A 192 -5.25 25.09 5.48
N GLU A 193 -4.63 25.30 6.65
CA GLU A 193 -4.10 26.62 7.06
C GLU A 193 -2.73 26.94 6.45
N THR A 194 -2.01 25.94 5.94
CA THR A 194 -0.65 26.09 5.43
C THR A 194 -0.60 25.96 3.91
N GLU A 195 0.18 26.81 3.24
CA GLU A 195 0.45 26.70 1.79
C GLU A 195 1.05 25.34 1.40
N ILE A 196 1.63 24.65 2.39
CA ILE A 196 2.26 23.34 2.24
C ILE A 196 1.27 22.26 2.69
N PHE A 197 1.13 21.20 1.88
CA PHE A 197 0.28 20.06 2.24
C PHE A 197 0.72 19.44 3.57
N SER A 198 -0.19 19.46 4.54
CA SER A 198 0.07 18.97 5.89
C SER A 198 -1.14 18.21 6.43
N ILE A 199 -0.87 17.13 7.17
CA ILE A 199 -1.90 16.33 7.83
C ILE A 199 -1.55 16.18 9.31
N SER A 200 -2.58 16.24 10.16
CA SER A 200 -2.48 15.90 11.57
C SER A 200 -3.06 14.51 11.80
N VAL A 201 -2.33 13.70 12.55
CA VAL A 201 -2.65 12.31 12.82
C VAL A 201 -2.73 12.11 14.33
N SER A 202 -3.77 11.41 14.80
CA SER A 202 -3.94 11.11 16.22
C SER A 202 -4.48 9.71 16.46
N HIS A 203 -3.99 9.06 17.52
CA HIS A 203 -4.49 7.81 18.05
C HIS A 203 -5.31 8.10 19.31
N GLU A 204 -6.63 7.96 19.19
CA GLU A 204 -7.59 8.38 20.21
C GLU A 204 -7.41 7.68 21.56
N ALA A 205 -7.08 6.38 21.54
CA ALA A 205 -6.95 5.60 22.77
C ALA A 205 -5.69 5.93 23.58
N SER A 206 -4.55 6.16 22.91
CA SER A 206 -3.29 6.47 23.62
C SER A 206 -3.07 7.97 23.81
N GLY A 207 -3.76 8.82 23.07
CA GLY A 207 -3.50 10.26 23.02
C GLY A 207 -2.23 10.64 22.25
N TYR A 208 -1.63 9.69 21.52
CA TYR A 208 -0.48 9.95 20.65
C TYR A 208 -0.93 10.76 19.43
N SER A 209 -0.23 11.85 19.12
CA SER A 209 -0.53 12.70 17.98
C SER A 209 0.72 13.36 17.39
N PHE A 210 0.68 13.60 16.08
CA PHE A 210 1.77 14.18 15.31
C PHE A 210 1.26 14.82 14.02
N THR A 211 2.11 15.60 13.38
CA THR A 211 1.87 16.24 12.09
C THR A 211 2.85 15.69 11.06
N LEU A 212 2.37 15.40 9.86
CA LEU A 212 3.19 15.12 8.68
C LEU A 212 3.02 16.26 7.68
N THR A 213 4.12 16.82 7.21
CA THR A 213 4.13 17.89 6.21
C THR A 213 4.94 17.46 5.00
N TRP A 214 4.37 17.62 3.81
CA TRP A 214 5.04 17.27 2.56
C TRP A 214 6.01 18.37 2.13
N LEU A 215 7.29 18.04 1.99
CA LEU A 215 8.32 18.97 1.55
C LEU A 215 8.62 18.76 0.07
N GLU A 216 7.87 19.46 -0.80
CA GLU A 216 7.93 19.27 -2.26
C GLU A 216 9.34 19.42 -2.85
N LYS A 217 10.16 20.34 -2.33
CA LYS A 217 11.55 20.54 -2.79
C LYS A 217 12.47 19.34 -2.54
N SER A 218 12.14 18.51 -1.55
CA SER A 218 12.96 17.39 -1.10
C SER A 218 12.31 16.04 -1.39
N ASP A 219 11.05 16.01 -1.85
CA ASP A 219 10.26 14.79 -2.05
C ASP A 219 10.18 13.92 -0.77
N GLU A 220 10.08 14.60 0.39
CA GLU A 220 10.15 14.00 1.72
C GLU A 220 8.96 14.41 2.59
N TRP A 221 8.55 13.50 3.47
CA TRP A 221 7.70 13.80 4.62
C TRP A 221 8.54 14.33 5.77
N SER A 222 8.07 15.42 6.39
CA SER A 222 8.55 15.91 7.67
C SER A 222 7.58 15.53 8.77
N TYR A 223 8.04 14.75 9.73
CA TYR A 223 7.30 14.40 10.93
C TYR A 223 7.63 15.36 12.06
N LYS A 224 6.59 15.80 12.75
CA LYS A 224 6.67 16.60 13.95
C LYS A 224 5.74 16.06 15.01
N LEU A 225 6.30 15.73 16.18
CA LEU A 225 5.52 15.26 17.32
C LEU A 225 4.60 16.39 17.86
N SER A 226 3.35 16.05 18.14
CA SER A 226 2.42 16.94 18.85
C SER A 226 2.24 16.50 20.31
N SER A 227 2.03 15.22 20.55
CA SER A 227 1.90 14.64 21.90
C SER A 227 2.25 13.15 21.90
N LEU A 228 2.93 12.67 22.94
CA LEU A 228 3.13 11.23 23.14
C LEU A 228 1.94 10.54 23.81
N GLY A 229 1.09 11.31 24.50
CA GLY A 229 0.05 10.77 25.35
C GLY A 229 0.61 9.74 26.34
N THR A 230 -0.05 8.60 26.44
CA THR A 230 0.30 7.48 27.32
C THR A 230 1.51 6.68 26.86
N LEU A 231 1.98 6.86 25.62
CA LEU A 231 3.12 6.12 25.07
C LEU A 231 4.47 6.61 25.60
N GLU A 232 4.51 7.65 26.44
CA GLU A 232 5.75 8.31 26.87
C GLU A 232 6.83 7.34 27.39
N ARG A 233 6.42 6.30 28.12
CA ARG A 233 7.34 5.30 28.71
C ARG A 233 7.87 4.28 27.72
N ILE A 234 7.19 4.08 26.60
CA ILE A 234 7.50 3.04 25.61
C ILE A 234 7.85 3.62 24.24
N ALA A 235 7.74 4.94 24.08
CA ALA A 235 8.05 5.65 22.86
C ALA A 235 9.54 5.49 22.55
N ALA A 236 9.83 5.15 21.31
CA ALA A 236 11.20 5.11 20.82
C ALA A 236 11.76 6.54 20.70
N ASP A 237 13.07 6.70 20.87
CA ASP A 237 13.72 8.02 20.85
C ASP A 237 13.43 8.83 19.59
N TRP A 238 13.34 8.15 18.44
CA TRP A 238 13.03 8.80 17.16
C TRP A 238 11.65 9.47 17.16
N MET A 239 10.67 8.98 17.93
CA MET A 239 9.32 9.58 17.98
C MET A 239 9.31 10.96 18.62
N ARG A 240 10.35 11.28 19.39
CA ARG A 240 10.54 12.57 20.08
C ARG A 240 11.29 13.60 19.23
N GLN A 241 11.79 13.18 18.08
CA GLN A 241 12.62 14.00 17.21
C GLN A 241 11.83 14.41 15.96
N ASP A 242 12.18 15.56 15.40
CA ASP A 242 11.71 15.96 14.08
C ASP A 242 12.47 15.12 13.05
N ILE A 243 11.77 14.18 12.40
CA ILE A 243 12.38 13.27 11.43
C ILE A 243 11.90 13.59 10.03
N ARG A 244 12.75 13.30 9.04
CA ARG A 244 12.38 13.34 7.63
C ARG A 244 12.56 11.99 6.99
N PHE A 245 11.66 11.63 6.09
CA PHE A 245 11.71 10.36 5.38
C PHE A 245 11.02 10.46 4.02
N SER A 246 11.50 9.70 3.04
CA SER A 246 10.90 9.65 1.70
C SER A 246 9.58 8.89 1.68
N MET A 247 8.78 9.08 0.62
CA MET A 247 7.51 8.35 0.44
C MET A 247 7.67 6.83 0.54
N ASN A 248 8.78 6.28 0.05
CA ASN A 248 9.07 4.84 0.10
C ASN A 248 9.18 4.29 1.54
N MET A 249 9.49 5.15 2.52
CA MET A 249 9.60 4.78 3.93
C MET A 249 8.26 4.91 4.69
N CYS A 250 7.21 5.45 4.06
CA CYS A 250 5.94 5.76 4.71
C CYS A 250 5.27 4.50 5.31
N ARG A 251 5.28 3.39 4.58
CA ARG A 251 4.78 2.10 5.10
C ARG A 251 5.51 1.69 6.38
N MET A 252 6.84 1.68 6.35
CA MET A 252 7.68 1.30 7.49
C MET A 252 7.47 2.23 8.69
N PHE A 253 7.27 3.52 8.43
CA PHE A 253 6.98 4.52 9.47
C PHE A 253 5.69 4.19 10.22
N PHE A 254 4.57 3.97 9.51
CA PHE A 254 3.29 3.62 10.15
C PHE A 254 3.31 2.23 10.82
N GLU A 255 4.00 1.25 10.24
CA GLU A 255 4.19 -0.07 10.86
C GLU A 255 4.94 0.03 12.20
N ARG A 256 5.99 0.86 12.27
CA ARG A 256 6.73 1.10 13.52
C ARG A 256 5.87 1.76 14.59
N ILE A 257 5.07 2.76 14.22
CA ILE A 257 4.14 3.41 15.16
C ILE A 257 3.11 2.38 15.65
N SER A 258 2.51 1.61 14.76
CA SER A 258 1.53 0.58 15.10
C SER A 258 2.11 -0.45 16.08
N SER A 259 3.36 -0.88 15.85
CA SER A 259 4.06 -1.79 16.75
C SER A 259 4.22 -1.23 18.17
N ILE A 260 4.50 0.07 18.30
CA ILE A 260 4.65 0.72 19.61
C ILE A 260 3.29 0.88 20.29
N ILE A 261 2.28 1.33 19.55
CA ILE A 261 0.91 1.48 20.07
C ILE A 261 0.36 0.14 20.56
N SER A 262 0.63 -0.96 19.86
CA SER A 262 0.16 -2.29 20.26
C SER A 262 0.79 -2.82 21.57
N LYS A 263 1.87 -2.19 22.05
CA LYS A 263 2.58 -2.58 23.28
C LYS A 263 2.19 -1.76 24.51
N GLY A 264 1.55 -0.60 24.31
CA GLY A 264 1.13 0.32 25.37
C GLY A 264 -0.32 0.10 25.78
#